data_AF-A0A3L6M3R7-F1
#
_entry.id   AF-A0A3L6M3R7-F1
#
_cell.length_a   1.000
_cell.length_b   1.000
_cell.length_c   1.000
_cell.angle_alpha   90.00
_cell.angle_beta   90.00
_cell.angle_gamma   90.00
#
_symmetry.space_group_name_H-M   'P 1'
#
loop_
_entity.id
_entity.type
_entity.pdbx_description
1 polymer ?
#
loop_
_entity_poly.entity_id
_entity_poly.type
_entity_poly.pdbx_seq_one_letter_code
_entity_poly.pdbx_strand_id
1 'polypeptide(L)'
;MKAFGRWLKWATLALLGLFLLWQLWLLGWVLFWGGVNPGTTRFMEIRLSELREKKPDAQLVQQWVPYERISPHLKRAIIAAEDAKFVDHEGFDWEGIQKALEKNQKKHRFAAGGSTISQQLAKNLFLTPNKSYLRKAEEAIITLMLENLWSKQRIFEVYLNVIEWGNGIFGAEAAARHYYGVAAAQLGPEQAARLAGMVPNPRYYDRNRNAPGLGRKAAIILGRMPSAEIP
;
A
#
# COMPACT_ATOMS: atom_id res chain seq x y z
N MET A 1 38.40 -29.71 -12.05
CA MET A 1 37.17 -29.94 -11.24
C MET A 1 37.21 -29.31 -9.85
N LYS A 2 38.27 -29.48 -9.02
CA LYS A 2 38.35 -28.90 -7.66
C LYS A 2 38.34 -27.35 -7.61
N ALA A 3 38.97 -26.69 -8.59
CA ALA A 3 39.01 -25.22 -8.69
C ALA A 3 37.63 -24.62 -9.04
N PHE A 4 36.88 -25.29 -9.94
CA PHE A 4 35.53 -24.87 -10.33
C PHE A 4 34.54 -24.97 -9.15
N GLY A 5 34.58 -26.06 -8.38
CA GLY A 5 33.75 -26.19 -7.17
C GLY A 5 34.08 -25.17 -6.07
N ARG A 6 35.35 -24.76 -5.95
CA ARG A 6 35.76 -23.70 -5.02
C ARG A 6 35.25 -22.34 -5.48
N TRP A 7 35.35 -22.01 -6.77
CA TRP A 7 34.85 -20.76 -7.32
C TRP A 7 33.32 -20.65 -7.20
N LEU A 8 32.61 -21.74 -7.53
CA LEU A 8 31.15 -21.81 -7.36
C LEU A 8 30.74 -21.59 -5.89
N LYS A 9 31.43 -22.24 -4.93
CA LYS A 9 31.20 -22.03 -3.49
C LYS A 9 31.35 -20.56 -3.10
N TRP A 10 32.45 -19.91 -3.49
CA TRP A 10 32.68 -18.51 -3.15
C TRP A 10 31.68 -17.57 -3.82
N ALA A 11 31.28 -17.84 -5.08
CA ALA A 11 30.24 -17.07 -5.76
C ALA A 11 28.89 -17.19 -5.05
N THR A 12 28.48 -18.41 -4.66
CA THR A 12 27.25 -18.62 -3.88
C THR A 12 27.30 -17.91 -2.53
N LEU A 13 28.42 -18.01 -1.79
CA LEU A 13 28.58 -17.31 -0.52
C LEU A 13 28.54 -15.78 -0.69
N ALA A 14 29.15 -15.25 -1.76
CA ALA A 14 29.09 -13.82 -2.06
C ALA A 14 27.66 -13.36 -2.36
N LEU A 15 26.90 -14.12 -3.15
CA LEU A 15 25.50 -13.81 -3.44
C LEU A 15 24.62 -13.85 -2.17
N LEU A 16 24.81 -14.85 -1.31
CA LEU A 16 24.11 -14.93 -0.03
C LEU A 16 24.49 -13.78 0.90
N GLY A 17 25.78 -13.40 0.94
CA GLY A 17 26.25 -12.24 1.68
C GLY A 17 25.63 -10.93 1.20
N LEU A 18 25.57 -10.72 -0.12
CA LEU A 18 24.91 -9.54 -0.72
C LEU A 18 23.41 -9.51 -0.41
N PHE A 19 22.73 -10.67 -0.52
CA PHE A 19 21.32 -10.77 -0.15
C PHE A 19 21.11 -10.43 1.33
N LEU A 20 21.93 -10.95 2.23
CA LEU A 20 21.82 -10.65 3.66
C LEU A 20 22.07 -9.16 3.95
N LEU A 21 23.11 -8.56 3.35
CA LEU A 21 23.38 -7.14 3.49
C LEU A 21 22.21 -6.28 2.99
N TRP A 22 21.59 -6.69 1.88
CA TRP A 22 20.38 -6.05 1.37
C TRP A 22 19.20 -6.16 2.35
N GLN A 23 18.96 -7.34 2.93
CA GLN A 23 17.91 -7.52 3.93
C GLN A 23 18.17 -6.71 5.21
N LEU A 24 19.43 -6.63 5.66
CA LEU A 24 19.81 -5.81 6.82
C LEU A 24 19.64 -4.31 6.53
N TRP A 25 19.93 -3.88 5.31
CA TRP A 25 19.67 -2.51 4.87
C TRP A 25 18.17 -2.17 4.92
N LEU A 26 17.32 -3.05 4.39
CA LEU A 26 15.86 -2.89 4.46
C LEU A 26 15.36 -2.88 5.90
N LEU A 27 15.86 -3.80 6.73
CA LEU A 27 15.55 -3.85 8.16
C LEU A 27 15.91 -2.55 8.87
N GLY A 28 17.08 -1.96 8.57
CA GLY A 28 17.49 -0.67 9.11
C GLY A 28 16.50 0.45 8.78
N TRP A 29 15.99 0.50 7.54
CA TRP A 29 14.95 1.44 7.15
C TRP A 29 13.61 1.17 7.82
N VAL A 30 13.21 -0.10 7.97
CA VAL A 30 11.99 -0.46 8.70
C VAL A 30 12.08 -0.02 10.16
N LEU A 31 13.21 -0.25 10.83
CA LEU A 31 13.42 0.22 12.20
C LEU A 31 13.35 1.75 12.29
N PHE A 32 14.02 2.45 11.35
CA PHE A 32 14.00 3.91 11.31
C PHE A 32 12.59 4.48 11.11
N TRP A 33 11.83 3.97 10.13
CA TRP A 33 10.47 4.44 9.85
C TRP A 33 9.41 3.99 10.86
N GLY A 34 9.77 3.09 11.78
CA GLY A 34 8.96 2.77 12.95
C GLY A 34 8.74 3.97 13.86
N GLY A 35 9.76 4.83 14.00
CA GLY A 35 9.69 6.06 14.80
C GLY A 35 9.64 7.36 13.98
N VAL A 36 10.06 7.32 12.71
CA VAL A 36 10.17 8.52 11.85
C VAL A 36 9.24 8.41 10.65
N ASN A 37 8.54 9.50 10.32
CA ASN A 37 7.63 9.52 9.18
C ASN A 37 8.40 9.50 7.84
N PRO A 38 8.10 8.58 6.91
CA PRO A 38 8.73 8.58 5.60
C PRO A 38 8.34 9.83 4.81
N GLY A 39 9.35 10.59 4.36
CA GLY A 39 9.15 11.77 3.53
C GLY A 39 8.89 11.45 2.05
N THR A 40 9.56 10.43 1.51
CA THR A 40 9.33 9.95 0.13
C THR A 40 9.52 8.45 0.09
N THR A 41 8.71 7.76 -0.70
CA THR A 41 8.78 6.31 -0.88
C THR A 41 9.30 5.94 -2.26
N ARG A 42 9.75 4.69 -2.43
CA ARG A 42 10.20 4.22 -3.75
C ARG A 42 9.09 4.36 -4.81
N PHE A 43 7.86 4.11 -4.42
CA PHE A 43 6.71 4.27 -5.31
C PHE A 43 6.45 5.73 -5.69
N MET A 44 6.59 6.67 -4.76
CA MET A 44 6.49 8.10 -5.05
C MET A 44 7.57 8.56 -6.06
N GLU A 45 8.82 8.15 -5.89
CA GLU A 45 9.91 8.48 -6.82
C GLU A 45 9.62 8.01 -8.26
N ILE A 46 9.12 6.78 -8.39
CA ILE A 46 8.74 6.21 -9.68
C ILE A 46 7.60 7.03 -10.29
N ARG A 47 6.59 7.38 -9.51
CA ARG A 47 5.44 8.18 -9.98
C ARG A 47 5.84 9.59 -10.39
N LEU A 48 6.72 10.23 -9.63
CA LEU A 48 7.26 11.52 -9.98
C LEU A 48 8.03 11.45 -11.31
N SER A 49 8.83 10.39 -11.51
CA SER A 49 9.57 10.17 -12.76
C SER A 49 8.61 10.00 -13.94
N GLU A 50 7.58 9.15 -13.82
CA GLU A 50 6.53 8.97 -14.86
C GLU A 50 5.79 10.27 -15.19
N LEU A 51 5.54 11.13 -14.19
CA LEU A 51 4.90 12.43 -14.42
C LEU A 51 5.84 13.39 -15.17
N ARG A 52 7.13 13.38 -14.81
CA ARG A 52 8.15 14.25 -15.40
C ARG A 52 8.51 13.92 -16.84
N GLU A 53 8.29 12.68 -17.27
CA GLU A 53 8.36 12.33 -18.70
C GLU A 53 7.38 13.16 -19.57
N LYS A 54 6.25 13.59 -18.99
CA LYS A 54 5.22 14.36 -19.69
C LYS A 54 5.23 15.84 -19.32
N LYS A 55 5.61 16.16 -18.09
CA LYS A 55 5.63 17.51 -17.51
C LYS A 55 6.87 17.65 -16.63
N PRO A 56 8.00 18.14 -17.16
CA PRO A 56 9.29 18.14 -16.45
C PRO A 56 9.28 18.85 -15.08
N ASP A 57 8.39 19.83 -14.91
CA ASP A 57 8.19 20.62 -13.70
C ASP A 57 7.21 19.98 -12.70
N ALA A 58 6.66 18.80 -13.00
CA ALA A 58 5.72 18.12 -12.11
C ALA A 58 6.31 17.88 -10.72
N GLN A 59 5.43 18.02 -9.72
CA GLN A 59 5.70 17.74 -8.31
C GLN A 59 4.58 16.86 -7.76
N LEU A 60 4.91 16.09 -6.72
CA LEU A 60 3.92 15.35 -5.95
C LEU A 60 3.32 16.28 -4.89
N VAL A 61 2.03 16.12 -4.63
CA VAL A 61 1.35 16.75 -3.51
C VAL A 61 1.21 15.70 -2.41
N GLN A 62 1.88 15.95 -1.29
CA GLN A 62 1.79 15.13 -0.09
C GLN A 62 1.77 16.03 1.14
N GLN A 63 0.93 15.67 2.11
CA GLN A 63 0.93 16.30 3.42
C GLN A 63 0.74 15.24 4.49
N TRP A 64 1.73 15.09 5.38
CA TRP A 64 1.63 14.16 6.49
C TRP A 64 0.69 14.69 7.56
N VAL A 65 -0.20 13.82 8.06
CA VAL A 65 -0.99 14.07 9.26
C VAL A 65 -0.89 12.87 10.22
N PRO A 66 -0.75 13.11 11.54
CA PRO A 66 -0.84 12.07 12.56
C PRO A 66 -2.13 11.27 12.46
N TYR A 67 -2.08 10.02 12.89
CA TYR A 67 -3.21 9.08 12.84
C TYR A 67 -4.50 9.67 13.43
N GLU A 68 -4.41 10.40 14.54
CA GLU A 68 -5.56 10.98 15.26
C GLU A 68 -6.24 12.10 14.45
N ARG A 69 -5.52 12.71 13.51
CA ARG A 69 -6.05 13.75 12.61
C ARG A 69 -6.58 13.19 11.28
N ILE A 70 -6.75 11.88 11.19
CA ILE A 70 -7.42 11.22 10.07
C ILE A 70 -8.80 10.75 10.53
N SER A 71 -9.83 11.09 9.76
CA SER A 71 -11.21 10.72 10.09
C SER A 71 -11.35 9.21 10.36
N PRO A 72 -12.04 8.81 11.45
CA PRO A 72 -12.33 7.40 11.71
C PRO A 72 -13.18 6.78 10.60
N HIS A 73 -13.94 7.58 9.85
CA HIS A 73 -14.66 7.11 8.68
C HIS A 73 -13.71 6.68 7.56
N LEU A 74 -12.65 7.46 7.28
CA LEU A 74 -11.66 7.08 6.27
C LEU A 74 -10.91 5.81 6.66
N LYS A 75 -10.51 5.71 7.94
CA LYS A 75 -9.88 4.51 8.50
C LYS A 75 -10.73 3.26 8.27
N ARG A 76 -12.00 3.30 8.69
CA ARG A 76 -12.95 2.19 8.49
C ARG A 76 -13.21 1.88 7.02
N ALA A 77 -13.34 2.91 6.19
CA ALA A 77 -13.60 2.74 4.76
C ALA A 77 -12.45 2.00 4.07
N ILE A 78 -11.20 2.34 4.40
CA ILE A 78 -10.02 1.70 3.83
C ILE A 78 -9.88 0.26 4.30
N ILE A 79 -10.03 -0.01 5.60
CA ILE A 79 -10.03 -1.39 6.13
C ILE A 79 -11.14 -2.21 5.46
N ALA A 80 -12.38 -1.71 5.42
CA ALA A 80 -13.49 -2.42 4.80
C ALA A 80 -13.32 -2.67 3.28
N ALA A 81 -12.56 -1.81 2.58
CA ALA A 81 -12.38 -1.89 1.13
C ALA A 81 -11.17 -2.75 0.73
N GLU A 82 -10.05 -2.59 1.42
CA GLU A 82 -8.76 -3.16 1.05
C GLU A 82 -8.41 -4.40 1.88
N ASP A 83 -8.80 -4.46 3.15
CA ASP A 83 -8.33 -5.49 4.08
C ASP A 83 -9.22 -5.60 5.34
N ALA A 84 -10.36 -6.28 5.21
CA ALA A 84 -11.40 -6.27 6.25
C ALA A 84 -10.99 -6.98 7.56
N LYS A 85 -9.91 -7.77 7.55
CA LYS A 85 -9.35 -8.48 8.70
C LYS A 85 -7.99 -7.90 9.13
N PHE A 86 -7.71 -6.64 8.77
CA PHE A 86 -6.40 -6.03 8.96
C PHE A 86 -5.84 -6.15 10.39
N VAL A 87 -6.70 -6.01 11.39
CA VAL A 87 -6.32 -6.10 12.81
C VAL A 87 -6.11 -7.54 13.29
N ASP A 88 -6.68 -8.52 12.59
CA ASP A 88 -6.72 -9.92 13.04
C ASP A 88 -5.52 -10.76 12.55
N HIS A 89 -4.83 -10.32 11.49
CA HIS A 89 -3.75 -11.09 10.86
C HIS A 89 -2.38 -10.43 11.03
N GLU A 90 -1.29 -11.17 10.80
CA GLU A 90 0.09 -10.67 10.88
C GLU A 90 0.67 -10.44 9.47
N GLY A 91 0.05 -9.56 8.70
CA GLY A 91 0.45 -9.24 7.32
C GLY A 91 -0.16 -10.05 6.19
N PHE A 92 -0.75 -11.22 6.46
CA PHE A 92 -1.33 -12.07 5.40
C PHE A 92 -2.72 -12.59 5.78
N ASP A 93 -3.74 -12.23 5.00
CA ASP A 93 -5.07 -12.86 5.07
C ASP A 93 -5.10 -14.12 4.18
N TRP A 94 -4.73 -15.27 4.76
CA TRP A 94 -4.70 -16.54 4.04
C TRP A 94 -6.08 -16.95 3.49
N GLU A 95 -7.14 -16.72 4.25
CA GLU A 95 -8.51 -16.97 3.79
C GLU A 95 -8.89 -16.03 2.65
N GLY A 96 -8.53 -14.75 2.75
CA GLY A 96 -8.74 -13.75 1.71
C GLY A 96 -8.01 -14.09 0.42
N ILE A 97 -6.76 -14.55 0.52
CA ILE A 97 -5.96 -15.06 -0.60
C ILE A 97 -6.67 -16.24 -1.27
N GLN A 98 -7.11 -17.24 -0.48
CA GLN A 98 -7.82 -18.40 -1.02
C GLN A 98 -9.12 -18.00 -1.72
N LYS A 99 -9.95 -17.16 -1.09
CA LYS A 99 -11.19 -16.65 -1.68
C LYS A 99 -10.95 -15.85 -2.96
N ALA A 100 -9.88 -15.06 -3.01
CA ALA A 100 -9.49 -14.31 -4.21
C ALA A 100 -9.08 -15.25 -5.35
N LEU A 101 -8.31 -16.31 -5.05
CA LEU A 101 -7.93 -17.35 -6.02
C LEU A 101 -9.15 -18.08 -6.58
N GLU A 102 -10.04 -18.57 -5.71
CA GLU A 102 -11.28 -19.25 -6.13
C GLU A 102 -12.15 -18.36 -7.02
N LYS A 103 -12.29 -17.08 -6.67
CA LYS A 103 -13.06 -16.11 -7.45
C LYS A 103 -12.42 -15.83 -8.82
N ASN A 104 -11.10 -15.76 -8.89
CA ASN A 104 -10.37 -15.55 -10.14
C ASN A 104 -10.45 -16.77 -11.06
N GLN A 105 -10.39 -17.98 -10.50
CA GLN A 105 -10.61 -19.24 -11.21
C GLN A 105 -12.04 -19.31 -11.77
N LYS A 106 -13.06 -19.08 -10.93
CA LYS A 106 -14.48 -19.09 -11.34
C LYS A 106 -14.81 -18.06 -12.43
N LYS A 107 -14.12 -16.91 -12.45
CA LYS A 107 -14.36 -15.84 -13.44
C LYS A 107 -13.45 -15.91 -14.66
N HIS A 108 -12.51 -16.85 -14.69
CA HIS A 108 -11.47 -16.97 -15.72
C HIS A 108 -10.73 -15.65 -16.03
N ARG A 109 -10.62 -14.76 -15.02
CA ARG A 109 -9.93 -13.47 -15.12
C ARG A 109 -9.52 -12.98 -13.74
N PHE A 110 -8.54 -12.08 -13.69
CA PHE A 110 -8.16 -11.39 -12.46
C PHE A 110 -9.29 -10.43 -12.03
N ALA A 111 -10.08 -10.85 -11.05
CA ALA A 111 -11.29 -10.16 -10.59
C ALA A 111 -11.25 -9.76 -9.10
N ALA A 112 -10.31 -10.29 -8.32
CA ALA A 112 -10.05 -9.93 -6.93
C ALA A 112 -8.55 -9.95 -6.63
N GLY A 113 -8.08 -8.94 -5.90
CA GLY A 113 -6.77 -8.93 -5.26
C GLY A 113 -6.85 -9.59 -3.89
N GLY A 114 -5.75 -10.21 -3.45
CA GLY A 114 -5.61 -10.79 -2.12
C GLY A 114 -4.41 -10.21 -1.37
N SER A 115 -4.05 -8.94 -1.62
CA SER A 115 -2.94 -8.29 -0.92
C SER A 115 -3.46 -7.40 0.21
N THR A 116 -2.95 -7.63 1.42
CA THR A 116 -3.28 -6.90 2.65
C THR A 116 -2.74 -5.47 2.63
N ILE A 117 -3.19 -4.62 3.55
CA ILE A 117 -2.67 -3.26 3.73
C ILE A 117 -1.15 -3.29 3.95
N SER A 118 -0.65 -4.23 4.76
CA SER A 118 0.79 -4.36 5.06
C SER A 118 1.61 -4.75 3.84
N GLN A 119 1.10 -5.68 3.01
CA GLN A 119 1.76 -6.03 1.73
C GLN A 119 1.76 -4.84 0.76
N GLN A 120 0.66 -4.11 0.69
CA GLN A 120 0.58 -2.91 -0.13
C GLN A 120 1.54 -1.83 0.36
N LEU A 121 1.68 -1.66 1.68
CA LEU A 121 2.63 -0.73 2.28
C LEU A 121 4.08 -1.12 1.98
N ALA A 122 4.46 -2.38 2.21
CA ALA A 122 5.79 -2.92 1.90
C ALA A 122 6.20 -2.60 0.45
N LYS A 123 5.26 -2.85 -0.49
CA LYS A 123 5.44 -2.53 -1.90
C LYS A 123 5.61 -1.03 -2.15
N ASN A 124 4.80 -0.19 -1.51
CA ASN A 124 4.86 1.27 -1.69
C ASN A 124 6.19 1.84 -1.19
N LEU A 125 6.61 1.43 0.01
CA LEU A 125 7.82 1.93 0.66
C LEU A 125 9.08 1.59 -0.12
N PHE A 126 9.24 0.33 -0.53
CA PHE A 126 10.55 -0.18 -0.95
C PHE A 126 10.63 -0.70 -2.38
N LEU A 127 9.50 -1.11 -2.98
CA LEU A 127 9.53 -1.94 -4.18
C LEU A 127 9.06 -1.21 -5.43
N THR A 128 9.42 -1.78 -6.57
CA THR A 128 8.93 -1.33 -7.87
C THR A 128 7.59 -2.00 -8.20
N PRO A 129 6.76 -1.38 -9.06
CA PRO A 129 5.47 -1.95 -9.46
C PRO A 129 5.59 -3.18 -10.38
N ASN A 130 6.80 -3.66 -10.67
CA ASN A 130 7.04 -4.80 -11.54
C ASN A 130 6.44 -6.10 -10.98
N LYS A 131 5.70 -6.80 -11.84
CA LYS A 131 5.04 -8.07 -11.50
C LYS A 131 6.00 -9.23 -11.72
N SER A 132 6.82 -9.55 -10.72
CA SER A 132 7.64 -10.77 -10.68
C SER A 132 7.44 -11.56 -9.38
N TYR A 133 7.73 -12.86 -9.42
CA TYR A 133 7.71 -13.73 -8.24
C TYR A 133 8.78 -13.33 -7.22
N LEU A 134 9.98 -12.98 -7.68
CA LEU A 134 11.05 -12.49 -6.81
C LEU A 134 10.65 -11.23 -6.05
N ARG A 135 10.04 -10.24 -6.74
CA ARG A 135 9.49 -9.04 -6.09
C ARG A 135 8.37 -9.39 -5.10
N LYS A 136 7.59 -10.46 -5.34
CA LYS A 136 6.56 -10.91 -4.37
C LYS A 136 7.17 -11.55 -3.14
N ALA A 137 8.24 -12.33 -3.30
CA ALA A 137 8.97 -12.90 -2.19
C ALA A 137 9.59 -11.80 -1.31
N GLU A 138 10.19 -10.79 -1.94
CA GLU A 138 10.73 -9.63 -1.24
C GLU A 138 9.64 -8.85 -0.49
N GLU A 139 8.50 -8.62 -1.15
CA GLU A 139 7.33 -8.00 -0.51
C GLU A 139 6.88 -8.78 0.72
N ALA A 140 6.91 -10.12 0.66
CA ALA A 140 6.54 -10.95 1.79
C ALA A 140 7.53 -10.82 2.96
N ILE A 141 8.83 -10.81 2.69
CA ILE A 141 9.87 -10.61 3.72
C ILE A 141 9.71 -9.25 4.40
N ILE A 142 9.55 -8.17 3.62
CA ILE A 142 9.35 -6.83 4.16
C ILE A 142 8.03 -6.72 4.93
N THR A 143 6.97 -7.37 4.46
CA THR A 143 5.67 -7.42 5.17
C THR A 143 5.85 -8.02 6.57
N LEU A 144 6.61 -9.12 6.68
CA LEU A 144 6.91 -9.73 7.97
C LEU A 144 7.75 -8.77 8.85
N MET A 145 8.75 -8.09 8.28
CA MET A 145 9.51 -7.09 9.03
C MET A 145 8.61 -5.98 9.60
N LEU A 146 7.69 -5.44 8.79
CA LEU A 146 6.76 -4.40 9.22
C LEU A 146 5.84 -4.90 10.35
N GLU A 147 5.22 -6.06 10.18
CA GLU A 147 4.26 -6.62 11.15
C GLU A 147 4.91 -7.04 12.47
N ASN A 148 6.18 -7.46 12.46
CA ASN A 148 6.90 -7.81 13.69
C ASN A 148 7.43 -6.58 14.45
N LEU A 149 7.69 -5.47 13.75
CA LEU A 149 8.39 -4.32 14.33
C LEU A 149 7.48 -3.12 14.58
N TRP A 150 6.36 -3.00 13.88
CA TRP A 150 5.45 -1.86 13.97
C TRP A 150 4.10 -2.29 14.52
N SER A 151 3.45 -1.41 15.28
CA SER A 151 2.05 -1.61 15.66
C SER A 151 1.13 -1.50 14.43
N LYS A 152 -0.05 -2.14 14.50
CA LYS A 152 -1.09 -2.00 13.47
C LYS A 152 -1.46 -0.56 13.20
N GLN A 153 -1.57 0.25 14.26
CA GLN A 153 -1.80 1.69 14.14
C GLN A 153 -0.71 2.38 13.33
N ARG A 154 0.58 2.07 13.58
CA ARG A 154 1.70 2.67 12.85
C ARG A 154 1.73 2.26 11.38
N ILE A 155 1.55 0.98 11.08
CA ILE A 155 1.43 0.48 9.71
C ILE A 155 0.33 1.24 8.99
N PHE A 156 -0.83 1.39 9.63
CA PHE A 156 -1.97 2.00 8.99
C PHE A 156 -1.84 3.52 8.83
N GLU A 157 -1.27 4.22 9.81
CA GLU A 157 -0.93 5.63 9.71
C GLU A 157 -0.01 5.90 8.51
N VAL A 158 1.07 5.12 8.39
CA VAL A 158 2.03 5.28 7.29
C VAL A 158 1.33 5.00 5.97
N TYR A 159 0.59 3.90 5.86
CA TYR A 159 -0.19 3.55 4.66
C TYR A 159 -1.07 4.71 4.21
N LEU A 160 -1.89 5.27 5.11
CA LEU A 160 -2.81 6.36 4.79
C LEU A 160 -2.09 7.63 4.35
N ASN A 161 -0.85 7.85 4.78
CA ASN A 161 -0.04 9.02 4.43
C ASN A 161 0.83 8.84 3.17
N VAL A 162 1.02 7.61 2.67
CA VAL A 162 1.94 7.34 1.54
C VAL A 162 1.28 6.69 0.33
N ILE A 163 0.03 6.25 0.39
CA ILE A 163 -0.64 5.72 -0.80
C ILE A 163 -1.02 6.82 -1.79
N GLU A 164 -1.08 6.43 -3.07
CA GLU A 164 -1.55 7.27 -4.17
C GLU A 164 -3.08 7.31 -4.18
N TRP A 165 -3.66 8.51 -4.13
CA TRP A 165 -5.11 8.73 -4.18
C TRP A 165 -5.58 9.29 -5.53
N GLY A 166 -4.67 9.91 -6.27
CA GLY A 166 -4.93 10.52 -7.58
C GLY A 166 -3.63 10.77 -8.34
N ASN A 167 -3.70 11.47 -9.47
CA ASN A 167 -2.52 11.68 -10.31
C ASN A 167 -1.53 12.67 -9.67
N GLY A 168 -0.54 12.13 -8.95
CA GLY A 168 0.44 12.92 -8.18
C GLY A 168 -0.04 13.33 -6.79
N ILE A 169 -1.15 12.75 -6.30
CA ILE A 169 -1.74 13.05 -4.98
C ILE A 169 -1.48 11.88 -4.04
N PHE A 170 -0.74 12.14 -2.95
CA PHE A 170 -0.33 11.13 -1.98
C PHE A 170 -0.73 11.52 -0.56
N GLY A 171 -1.19 10.53 0.20
CA GLY A 171 -1.61 10.74 1.58
C GLY A 171 -3.03 11.29 1.75
N ALA A 172 -3.64 10.94 2.87
CA ALA A 172 -5.06 11.20 3.17
C ALA A 172 -5.39 12.71 3.21
N GLU A 173 -4.51 13.55 3.76
CA GLU A 173 -4.74 15.00 3.82
C GLU A 173 -4.76 15.61 2.42
N ALA A 174 -3.78 15.29 1.58
CA ALA A 174 -3.75 15.78 0.20
C ALA A 174 -5.00 15.32 -0.59
N ALA A 175 -5.45 14.08 -0.36
CA ALA A 175 -6.66 13.55 -0.98
C ALA A 175 -7.92 14.29 -0.52
N ALA A 176 -8.09 14.50 0.80
CA ALA A 176 -9.25 15.19 1.36
C ALA A 176 -9.37 16.62 0.81
N ARG A 177 -8.24 17.34 0.74
CA ARG A 177 -8.16 18.68 0.17
C ARG A 177 -8.49 18.70 -1.32
N HIS A 178 -7.88 17.79 -2.09
CA HIS A 178 -8.04 17.73 -3.54
C HIS A 178 -9.46 17.36 -3.99
N TYR A 179 -10.12 16.44 -3.28
CA TYR A 179 -11.44 15.94 -3.67
C TYR A 179 -12.61 16.70 -3.04
N TYR A 180 -12.43 17.23 -1.84
CA TYR A 180 -13.54 17.80 -1.05
C TYR A 180 -13.23 19.17 -0.43
N GLY A 181 -12.00 19.68 -0.53
CA GLY A 181 -11.61 20.97 0.05
C GLY A 181 -11.54 20.98 1.58
N VAL A 182 -11.65 19.83 2.24
CA VAL A 182 -11.68 19.71 3.71
C VAL A 182 -10.40 19.05 4.24
N ALA A 183 -10.16 19.14 5.55
CA ALA A 183 -9.10 18.38 6.20
C ALA A 183 -9.45 16.88 6.26
N ALA A 184 -8.46 15.99 6.30
CA ALA A 184 -8.67 14.54 6.44
C ALA A 184 -9.48 14.17 7.69
N ALA A 185 -9.37 14.95 8.76
CA ALA A 185 -10.15 14.80 9.99
C ALA A 185 -11.66 15.02 9.77
N GLN A 186 -12.04 15.82 8.77
CA GLN A 186 -13.42 16.26 8.51
C GLN A 186 -14.15 15.38 7.50
N LEU A 187 -13.51 14.34 6.95
CA LEU A 187 -14.14 13.46 5.99
C LEU A 187 -15.33 12.72 6.61
N GLY A 188 -16.50 12.91 6.02
CA GLY A 188 -17.72 12.17 6.36
C GLY A 188 -17.71 10.73 5.83
N PRO A 189 -18.68 9.90 6.23
CA PRO A 189 -18.75 8.48 5.86
C PRO A 189 -18.86 8.25 4.35
N GLU A 190 -19.68 9.01 3.64
CA GLU A 190 -19.84 8.87 2.18
C GLU A 190 -18.59 9.29 1.41
N GLN A 191 -17.95 10.38 1.84
CA GLN A 191 -16.70 10.88 1.25
C GLN A 191 -15.59 9.84 1.44
N ALA A 192 -15.45 9.31 2.65
CA ALA A 192 -14.50 8.25 3.00
C ALA A 192 -14.71 6.98 2.15
N ALA A 193 -15.95 6.50 2.06
CA ALA A 193 -16.28 5.32 1.28
C ALA A 193 -16.00 5.51 -0.22
N ARG A 194 -16.26 6.71 -0.76
CA ARG A 194 -15.94 7.05 -2.15
C ARG A 194 -14.44 7.10 -2.40
N LEU A 195 -13.66 7.71 -1.50
CA LEU A 195 -12.19 7.72 -1.59
C LEU A 195 -11.60 6.30 -1.54
N ALA A 196 -12.03 5.47 -0.59
CA ALA A 196 -11.61 4.06 -0.52
C ALA A 196 -11.99 3.29 -1.79
N GLY A 197 -13.14 3.63 -2.41
CA GLY A 197 -13.54 3.10 -3.70
C GLY A 197 -12.54 3.37 -4.83
N MET A 198 -11.79 4.46 -4.75
CA MET A 198 -10.85 4.92 -5.78
C MET A 198 -9.46 4.28 -5.68
N VAL A 199 -9.05 3.81 -4.49
CA VAL A 199 -7.69 3.31 -4.20
C VAL A 199 -7.18 2.25 -5.17
N PRO A 200 -7.99 1.30 -5.71
CA PRO A 200 -7.47 0.32 -6.65
C PRO A 200 -7.05 0.88 -8.02
N ASN A 201 -7.52 2.06 -8.41
CA ASN A 201 -7.12 2.71 -9.65
C ASN A 201 -7.19 4.25 -9.54
N PRO A 202 -6.32 4.85 -8.72
CA PRO A 202 -6.46 6.24 -8.27
C PRO A 202 -6.39 7.23 -9.43
N ARG A 203 -5.41 7.06 -10.33
CA ARG A 203 -5.21 7.92 -11.52
C ARG A 203 -6.40 7.90 -12.48
N TYR A 204 -7.08 6.76 -12.63
CA TYR A 204 -8.28 6.66 -13.46
C TYR A 204 -9.44 7.44 -12.83
N TYR A 205 -9.74 7.18 -11.55
CA TYR A 205 -10.87 7.82 -10.88
C TYR A 205 -10.66 9.31 -10.63
N ASP A 206 -9.42 9.76 -10.50
CA ASP A 206 -9.10 11.18 -10.42
C ASP A 206 -9.60 11.96 -11.65
N ARG A 207 -9.46 11.37 -12.84
CA ARG A 207 -9.94 11.90 -14.12
C ARG A 207 -11.40 11.54 -14.41
N ASN A 208 -11.91 10.47 -13.80
CA ASN A 208 -13.23 9.90 -14.05
C ASN A 208 -14.02 9.76 -12.76
N ARG A 209 -14.23 10.87 -12.05
CA ARG A 209 -14.86 10.87 -10.71
C ARG A 209 -16.29 10.32 -10.71
N ASN A 210 -16.97 10.38 -11.84
CA ASN A 210 -18.32 9.86 -12.05
C ASN A 210 -18.33 8.52 -12.81
N ALA A 211 -17.20 7.80 -12.82
CA ALA A 211 -17.09 6.52 -13.50
C ALA A 211 -18.23 5.57 -13.08
N PRO A 212 -18.88 4.89 -14.06
CA PRO A 212 -19.91 3.92 -13.77
C PRO A 212 -19.43 2.88 -12.76
N GLY A 213 -20.21 2.66 -11.71
CA GLY A 213 -19.92 1.66 -10.67
C GLY A 213 -19.13 2.16 -9.46
N LEU A 214 -18.49 3.35 -9.50
CA LEU A 214 -17.82 3.89 -8.31
C LEU A 214 -18.82 4.14 -7.17
N GLY A 215 -19.99 4.71 -7.47
CA GLY A 215 -21.05 4.92 -6.48
C GLY A 215 -21.56 3.61 -5.85
N ARG A 216 -21.74 2.57 -6.67
CA ARG A 216 -22.12 1.23 -6.16
C ARG A 216 -21.02 0.65 -5.26
N LYS A 217 -19.75 0.79 -5.64
CA LYS A 217 -18.61 0.34 -4.82
C LYS A 217 -18.56 1.10 -3.49
N ALA A 218 -18.73 2.43 -3.53
CA ALA A 218 -18.78 3.27 -2.33
C ALA A 218 -19.92 2.85 -1.40
N ALA A 219 -21.13 2.57 -1.93
CA ALA A 219 -22.25 2.09 -1.12
C ALA A 219 -21.96 0.74 -0.45
N ILE A 220 -21.30 -0.19 -1.14
CA ILE A 220 -20.88 -1.48 -0.56
C ILE A 220 -19.86 -1.26 0.57
N ILE A 221 -18.88 -0.38 0.37
CA ILE A 221 -17.88 -0.04 1.39
C ILE A 221 -18.58 0.60 2.60
N LEU A 222 -19.46 1.57 2.36
CA LEU A 222 -20.22 2.27 3.40
C LEU A 222 -21.00 1.30 4.29
N GLY A 223 -21.68 0.31 3.70
CA GLY A 223 -22.40 -0.71 4.45
C GLY A 223 -21.51 -1.66 5.26
N ARG A 224 -20.22 -1.77 4.92
CA ARG A 224 -19.22 -2.62 5.63
C ARG A 224 -18.39 -1.86 6.66
N MET A 225 -18.38 -0.53 6.61
CA MET A 225 -17.62 0.30 7.55
C MET A 225 -17.93 0.01 9.03
N PRO A 226 -19.19 -0.25 9.45
CA PRO A 226 -19.48 -0.52 10.85
C PRO A 226 -18.79 -1.77 11.41
N SER A 227 -18.48 -2.77 10.57
CA SER A 227 -17.78 -3.99 11.00
C SER A 227 -16.25 -3.88 10.90
N ALA A 228 -15.72 -2.75 10.42
CA ALA A 228 -14.28 -2.53 10.34
C ALA A 228 -13.77 -1.98 11.67
N GLU A 229 -12.95 -2.79 12.35
CA GLU A 229 -12.22 -2.37 13.54
C GLU A 229 -11.01 -1.52 13.14
N ILE A 230 -10.78 -0.43 13.87
CA ILE A 230 -9.61 0.45 13.67
C ILE A 230 -8.61 0.16 14.80
N PRO A 231 -7.32 -0.04 14.49
CA PRO A 231 -6.29 -0.17 15.50
C PRO A 231 -5.99 1.17 16.19
#